data_AF-A0A960RYI7-F1
#
_entry.id   AF-A0A960RYI7-F1
#
_cell.length_a   1.000
_cell.length_b   1.000
_cell.length_c   1.000
_cell.angle_alpha   90.00
_cell.angle_beta   90.00
_cell.angle_gamma   90.00
#
_symmetry.space_group_name_H-M   'P 1'
#
loop_
_entity.id
_entity.type
_entity.pdbx_description
1 polymer ?
#
loop_
_entity_poly.entity_id
_entity_poly.type
_entity_poly.pdbx_seq_one_letter_code
_entity_poly.pdbx_strand_id
1 'polypeptide(L)'
;MPPKAPKKAPAKKAAPKKASKLSKVEPTSYKQAENPLILRSHRLMEVFAKSDDERDFLLDRQEGFLIFVDLDKPEPDIEALWAEINNNSDRYVMIPKLSFYETKKIMEGFVNEKVYDIDTKEKLLEIISSKEARENFLEFIYDHHSEMEKWQQYYVERSRIRLIEWLRQNHFEFVFEEDLELPKETIEKVKLNLFEPKAGKEVEQGRKAIVQKAKTYYSSEALNPRPKRGRPPKQVQKTEVEKEVSNDIYTTVPHAIRPFLFTPDVTSSQSATFSTRFETEGELLNRKRKGDEEDYQSTVDSLNKKLMELRSISSKFVREEVEPLLDEDEEEENEEEEEEESKPKKRASKKRK
;
A
#
# COMPACT_ATOMS: atom_id res chain seq x y z
N MET A 1 -91.17 -15.99 -26.36
CA MET A 1 -90.02 -15.05 -26.37
C MET A 1 -89.29 -15.13 -25.04
N PRO A 2 -88.06 -15.66 -25.01
CA PRO A 2 -87.10 -15.31 -23.96
C PRO A 2 -85.85 -14.66 -24.57
N PRO A 3 -85.41 -13.48 -24.07
CA PRO A 3 -84.25 -12.77 -24.58
C PRO A 3 -82.95 -13.11 -23.84
N LYS A 4 -81.90 -13.28 -24.67
CA LYS A 4 -80.48 -12.96 -24.51
C LYS A 4 -79.87 -12.85 -23.09
N ALA A 5 -78.93 -13.75 -22.83
CA ALA A 5 -77.94 -13.70 -21.76
C ALA A 5 -76.94 -12.53 -21.92
N PRO A 6 -76.48 -11.90 -20.82
CA PRO A 6 -75.31 -11.03 -20.83
C PRO A 6 -74.08 -11.65 -20.13
N LYS A 7 -73.01 -11.74 -20.93
CA LYS A 7 -71.57 -11.49 -20.69
C LYS A 7 -71.03 -11.52 -19.24
N LYS A 8 -70.15 -12.49 -18.96
CA LYS A 8 -69.16 -12.45 -17.86
C LYS A 8 -67.95 -11.58 -18.23
N ALA A 9 -67.58 -10.66 -17.35
CA ALA A 9 -66.29 -9.96 -17.35
C ALA A 9 -65.20 -10.81 -16.66
N PRO A 10 -63.91 -10.66 -17.03
CA PRO A 10 -62.84 -11.51 -16.52
C PRO A 10 -62.34 -11.08 -15.12
N ALA A 11 -62.22 -12.05 -14.23
CA ALA A 11 -61.63 -11.90 -12.91
C ALA A 11 -60.10 -11.74 -13.00
N LYS A 12 -59.57 -10.67 -12.38
CA LYS A 12 -58.14 -10.43 -12.17
C LYS A 12 -57.55 -11.54 -11.29
N LYS A 13 -56.59 -12.32 -11.83
CA LYS A 13 -55.73 -13.21 -11.04
C LYS A 13 -54.75 -12.38 -10.23
N ALA A 14 -54.87 -12.42 -8.90
CA ALA A 14 -53.85 -11.93 -7.98
C ALA A 14 -52.69 -12.95 -7.93
N ALA A 15 -51.47 -12.49 -8.21
CA ALA A 15 -50.25 -13.27 -8.07
C ALA A 15 -49.83 -13.36 -6.59
N PRO A 16 -49.31 -14.51 -6.10
CA PRO A 16 -48.87 -14.64 -4.73
C PRO A 16 -47.48 -14.01 -4.54
N LYS A 17 -47.39 -13.02 -3.63
CA LYS A 17 -46.14 -12.46 -3.12
C LYS A 17 -45.39 -13.54 -2.32
N LYS A 18 -44.36 -14.14 -2.90
CA LYS A 18 -43.33 -14.86 -2.12
C LYS A 18 -42.44 -13.82 -1.45
N ALA A 19 -42.66 -13.61 -0.16
CA ALA A 19 -41.70 -12.95 0.71
C ALA A 19 -40.45 -13.85 0.82
N SER A 20 -39.32 -13.37 0.33
CA SER A 20 -38.02 -13.95 0.59
C SER A 20 -37.74 -13.86 2.08
N LYS A 21 -37.80 -15.00 2.78
CA LYS A 21 -37.30 -15.14 4.14
C LYS A 21 -35.80 -14.87 4.08
N LEU A 22 -35.37 -13.70 4.58
CA LEU A 22 -33.99 -13.51 5.00
C LEU A 22 -33.69 -14.59 6.05
N SER A 23 -32.62 -15.34 5.80
CA SER A 23 -32.06 -16.30 6.74
C SER A 23 -31.73 -15.60 8.06
N LYS A 24 -32.40 -16.01 9.14
CA LYS A 24 -31.98 -15.70 10.50
C LYS A 24 -30.59 -16.29 10.69
N VAL A 25 -29.58 -15.43 10.81
CA VAL A 25 -28.28 -15.78 11.35
C VAL A 25 -28.50 -16.16 12.82
N GLU A 26 -27.96 -17.30 13.26
CA GLU A 26 -28.02 -17.74 14.65
C GLU A 26 -27.37 -16.69 15.57
N PRO A 27 -27.84 -16.51 16.81
CA PRO A 27 -27.28 -15.52 17.71
C PRO A 27 -25.84 -15.92 18.06
N THR A 28 -24.89 -15.18 17.50
CA THR A 28 -23.48 -15.27 17.87
C THR A 28 -23.34 -14.88 19.35
N SER A 29 -22.46 -15.55 20.08
CA SER A 29 -22.24 -15.34 21.53
C SER A 29 -21.64 -13.96 21.89
N TYR A 30 -21.46 -13.08 20.91
CA TYR A 30 -20.72 -11.83 21.06
C TYR A 30 -21.66 -10.62 21.09
N LYS A 31 -21.17 -9.51 21.66
CA LYS A 31 -21.90 -8.24 21.64
C LYS A 31 -22.08 -7.80 20.19
N GLN A 32 -23.33 -7.59 19.78
CA GLN A 32 -23.67 -7.11 18.44
C GLN A 32 -23.47 -5.59 18.35
N ALA A 33 -22.81 -5.13 17.30
CA ALA A 33 -22.65 -3.71 17.03
C ALA A 33 -24.00 -3.05 16.66
N GLU A 34 -24.25 -1.84 17.16
CA GLU A 34 -25.49 -1.08 16.93
C GLU A 34 -25.47 -0.29 15.61
N ASN A 35 -24.34 -0.27 14.92
CA ASN A 35 -24.17 0.33 13.60
C ASN A 35 -23.17 -0.47 12.76
N PRO A 36 -23.19 -0.32 11.43
CA PRO A 36 -22.14 -0.83 10.55
C PRO A 36 -20.75 -0.47 11.04
N LEU A 37 -19.79 -1.38 10.84
CA LEU A 37 -18.39 -1.20 11.23
C LEU A 37 -17.79 0.01 10.52
N ILE A 38 -17.06 0.82 11.27
CA ILE A 38 -16.33 1.96 10.73
C ILE A 38 -14.92 1.47 10.41
N LEU A 39 -14.64 1.25 9.14
CA LEU A 39 -13.35 0.75 8.65
C LEU A 39 -12.56 1.86 7.97
N ARG A 40 -11.25 1.71 7.90
CA ARG A 40 -10.38 2.61 7.13
C ARG A 40 -9.95 1.92 5.85
N SER A 41 -10.32 2.52 4.72
CA SER A 41 -10.01 1.96 3.40
C SER A 41 -8.51 1.88 3.14
N HIS A 42 -7.75 2.92 3.52
CA HIS A 42 -6.30 2.94 3.29
C HIS A 42 -5.56 1.83 4.05
N ARG A 43 -5.98 1.52 5.28
CA ARG A 43 -5.41 0.41 6.05
C ARG A 43 -5.72 -0.94 5.45
N LEU A 44 -6.97 -1.15 5.04
CA LEU A 44 -7.35 -2.38 4.36
C LEU A 44 -6.61 -2.53 3.03
N MET A 45 -6.38 -1.44 2.29
CA MET A 45 -5.57 -1.49 1.08
C MET A 45 -4.14 -1.93 1.35
N GLU A 46 -3.50 -1.38 2.39
CA GLU A 46 -2.15 -1.76 2.80
C GLU A 46 -2.09 -3.24 3.18
N VAL A 47 -3.03 -3.70 4.00
CA VAL A 47 -3.09 -5.11 4.39
C VAL A 47 -3.27 -6.03 3.19
N PHE A 48 -4.17 -5.71 2.26
CA PHE A 48 -4.34 -6.50 1.04
C PHE A 48 -3.08 -6.53 0.16
N ALA A 49 -2.31 -5.44 0.16
CA ALA A 49 -1.07 -5.35 -0.61
C ALA A 49 0.10 -6.09 0.04
N LYS A 50 0.12 -6.15 1.38
CA LYS A 50 1.15 -6.83 2.20
C LYS A 50 0.83 -8.29 2.52
N SER A 51 -0.40 -8.73 2.34
CA SER A 51 -0.80 -10.13 2.54
C SER A 51 -0.11 -11.00 1.49
N ASP A 52 0.73 -11.92 1.94
CA ASP A 52 1.47 -12.87 1.10
C ASP A 52 1.49 -14.27 1.73
N ASP A 53 2.43 -15.14 1.32
CA ASP A 53 2.53 -16.50 1.84
C ASP A 53 3.18 -16.57 3.24
N GLU A 54 3.80 -15.48 3.69
CA GLU A 54 4.51 -15.37 4.97
C GLU A 54 3.78 -14.47 5.99
N ARG A 55 2.93 -13.57 5.50
CA ARG A 55 2.25 -12.52 6.27
C ARG A 55 0.74 -12.70 6.18
N ASP A 56 0.18 -13.37 7.18
CA ASP A 56 -1.27 -13.55 7.31
C ASP A 56 -1.91 -12.37 8.05
N PHE A 57 -3.05 -11.92 7.53
CA PHE A 57 -3.86 -10.89 8.17
C PHE A 57 -5.30 -11.36 8.35
N LEU A 58 -5.91 -10.97 9.48
CA LEU A 58 -7.32 -11.22 9.76
C LEU A 58 -8.05 -9.91 10.07
N LEU A 59 -9.32 -9.86 9.67
CA LEU A 59 -10.27 -8.82 10.01
C LEU A 59 -11.27 -9.33 11.04
N ASP A 60 -11.44 -8.57 12.10
CA ASP A 60 -12.48 -8.81 13.11
C ASP A 60 -13.88 -8.37 12.61
N ARG A 61 -14.87 -9.25 12.75
CA ARG A 61 -16.27 -8.99 12.39
C ARG A 61 -17.05 -8.18 13.42
N GLN A 62 -16.54 -8.02 14.63
CA GLN A 62 -17.29 -7.44 15.72
C GLN A 62 -17.12 -5.92 15.81
N GLU A 63 -15.90 -5.44 15.67
CA GLU A 63 -15.45 -4.06 15.89
C GLU A 63 -14.55 -3.57 14.74
N GLY A 64 -13.98 -4.47 13.93
CA GLY A 64 -13.28 -4.13 12.69
C GLY A 64 -11.80 -3.84 12.84
N PHE A 65 -11.16 -4.31 13.93
CA PHE A 65 -9.69 -4.24 14.06
C PHE A 65 -9.00 -5.28 13.16
N LEU A 66 -7.75 -4.98 12.82
CA LEU A 66 -6.90 -5.83 11.98
C LEU A 66 -5.89 -6.58 12.86
N ILE A 67 -5.67 -7.83 12.54
CA ILE A 67 -4.69 -8.70 13.20
C ILE A 67 -3.62 -9.03 12.18
N PHE A 68 -2.35 -8.84 12.54
CA PHE A 68 -1.20 -9.30 11.80
C PHE A 68 -0.58 -10.49 12.53
N VAL A 69 -0.55 -11.66 11.89
CA VAL A 69 0.03 -12.87 12.47
C VAL A 69 1.54 -12.83 12.29
N ASP A 70 2.20 -12.19 13.25
CA ASP A 70 3.65 -12.09 13.31
C ASP A 70 4.26 -13.37 13.89
N LEU A 71 4.89 -14.17 13.03
CA LEU A 71 5.54 -15.42 13.41
C LEU A 71 6.84 -15.22 14.20
N ASP A 72 7.38 -13.99 14.25
CA ASP A 72 8.57 -13.66 15.03
C ASP A 72 8.23 -13.43 16.53
N LYS A 73 6.96 -13.48 16.90
CA LYS A 73 6.51 -13.36 18.30
C LYS A 73 6.84 -14.62 19.11
N PRO A 74 6.90 -14.51 20.46
CA PRO A 74 7.08 -15.67 21.32
C PRO A 74 6.01 -16.75 21.05
N GLU A 75 6.43 -18.01 20.98
CA GLU A 75 5.55 -19.18 20.82
C GLU A 75 4.30 -19.19 21.73
N PRO A 76 4.36 -18.86 23.04
CA PRO A 76 3.15 -18.84 23.87
C PRO A 76 2.12 -17.79 23.43
N ASP A 77 2.55 -16.67 22.84
CA ASP A 77 1.64 -15.65 22.34
C ASP A 77 0.96 -16.12 21.04
N ILE A 78 1.71 -16.81 20.17
CA ILE A 78 1.20 -17.39 18.92
C ILE A 78 0.20 -18.51 19.22
N GLU A 79 0.50 -19.40 20.18
CA GLU A 79 -0.43 -20.43 20.62
C GLU A 79 -1.72 -19.84 21.22
N ALA A 80 -1.59 -18.80 22.05
CA ALA A 80 -2.74 -18.09 22.61
C ALA A 80 -3.60 -17.42 21.52
N LEU A 81 -2.97 -16.84 20.50
CA LEU A 81 -3.65 -16.25 19.35
C LEU A 81 -4.46 -17.32 18.60
N TRP A 82 -3.84 -18.44 18.25
CA TRP A 82 -4.53 -19.50 17.52
C TRP A 82 -5.61 -20.17 18.35
N ALA A 83 -5.41 -20.33 19.66
CA ALA A 83 -6.46 -20.80 20.56
C ALA A 83 -7.69 -19.86 20.53
N GLU A 84 -7.48 -18.55 20.60
CA GLU A 84 -8.55 -17.55 20.51
C GLU A 84 -9.25 -17.59 19.14
N ILE A 85 -8.50 -17.62 18.04
CA ILE A 85 -9.05 -17.67 16.68
C ILE A 85 -9.85 -18.96 16.44
N ASN A 86 -9.33 -20.10 16.89
CA ASN A 86 -10.01 -21.38 16.69
C ASN A 86 -11.28 -21.49 17.56
N ASN A 87 -11.25 -20.99 18.79
CA ASN A 87 -12.41 -20.96 19.67
C ASN A 87 -13.50 -20.01 19.15
N ASN A 88 -13.10 -18.93 18.46
CA ASN A 88 -13.99 -17.87 17.97
C ASN A 88 -13.90 -17.72 16.44
N SER A 89 -13.90 -18.84 15.71
CA SER A 89 -13.64 -18.88 14.25
C SER A 89 -14.66 -18.12 13.40
N ASP A 90 -15.85 -17.86 13.92
CA ASP A 90 -16.90 -17.10 13.24
C ASP A 90 -16.65 -15.58 13.28
N ARG A 91 -15.83 -15.11 14.22
CA ARG A 91 -15.49 -13.70 14.46
C ARG A 91 -14.37 -13.20 13.53
N TYR A 92 -13.40 -14.04 13.21
CA TYR A 92 -12.22 -13.64 12.45
C TYR A 92 -12.28 -14.11 11.00
N VAL A 93 -12.01 -13.21 10.07
CA VAL A 93 -11.97 -13.53 8.64
C VAL A 93 -10.59 -13.24 8.09
N MET A 94 -9.96 -14.24 7.49
CA MET A 94 -8.69 -14.08 6.81
C MET A 94 -8.83 -13.16 5.59
N ILE A 95 -7.92 -12.19 5.49
CA ILE A 95 -7.83 -11.28 4.36
C ILE A 95 -7.12 -12.00 3.22
N PRO A 96 -7.66 -12.01 1.99
CA PRO A 96 -7.05 -12.71 0.88
C PRO A 96 -5.82 -11.98 0.39
N LYS A 97 -4.78 -12.76 0.06
CA LYS A 97 -3.64 -12.30 -0.73
C LYS A 97 -4.07 -11.95 -2.15
N LEU A 98 -3.53 -10.85 -2.68
CA LEU A 98 -3.71 -10.50 -4.09
C LEU A 98 -2.89 -11.47 -4.94
N SER A 99 -3.57 -12.20 -5.81
CA SER A 99 -2.89 -13.09 -6.75
C SER A 99 -2.07 -12.30 -7.76
N PHE A 100 -1.00 -12.90 -8.28
CA PHE A 100 -0.22 -12.32 -9.37
C PHE A 100 -1.10 -11.92 -10.57
N TYR A 101 -2.14 -12.72 -10.87
CA TYR A 101 -3.09 -12.42 -11.93
C TYR A 101 -3.92 -11.16 -11.65
N GLU A 102 -4.41 -10.98 -10.42
CA GLU A 102 -5.13 -9.76 -10.03
C GLU A 102 -4.23 -8.53 -10.13
N THR A 103 -3.00 -8.60 -9.60
CA THR A 103 -2.02 -7.51 -9.70
C THR A 103 -1.71 -7.16 -11.15
N LYS A 104 -1.47 -8.19 -11.99
CA LYS A 104 -1.22 -8.00 -13.42
C LYS A 104 -2.38 -7.32 -14.12
N LYS A 105 -3.61 -7.75 -13.85
CA LYS A 105 -4.82 -7.17 -14.44
C LYS A 105 -5.04 -5.71 -14.03
N ILE A 106 -4.67 -5.33 -12.80
CA ILE A 106 -4.70 -3.93 -12.35
C ILE A 106 -3.67 -3.10 -13.14
N MET A 107 -2.45 -3.59 -13.31
CA MET A 107 -1.42 -2.92 -14.12
C MET A 107 -1.85 -2.77 -15.58
N GLU A 108 -2.33 -3.84 -16.23
CA GLU A 108 -2.84 -3.80 -17.60
C GLU A 108 -4.04 -2.86 -17.76
N GLY A 109 -4.94 -2.86 -16.77
CA GLY A 109 -6.09 -1.97 -16.73
C GLY A 109 -5.66 -0.49 -16.68
N PHE A 110 -4.66 -0.16 -15.88
CA PHE A 110 -4.10 1.19 -15.83
C PHE A 110 -3.53 1.62 -17.18
N VAL A 111 -2.66 0.78 -17.76
CA VAL A 111 -1.99 1.07 -19.04
C VAL A 111 -2.99 1.27 -20.17
N ASN A 112 -4.11 0.53 -20.15
CA ASN A 112 -5.14 0.65 -21.18
C ASN A 112 -6.09 1.83 -20.97
N GLU A 113 -6.38 2.20 -19.72
CA GLU A 113 -7.41 3.19 -19.40
C GLU A 113 -6.87 4.60 -19.12
N LYS A 114 -5.62 4.72 -18.66
CA LYS A 114 -5.08 5.98 -18.12
C LYS A 114 -3.81 6.47 -18.82
N VAL A 115 -3.06 5.59 -19.47
CA VAL A 115 -1.86 5.94 -20.24
C VAL A 115 -2.27 6.25 -21.68
N TYR A 116 -2.09 7.51 -22.08
CA TYR A 116 -2.46 7.99 -23.42
C TYR A 116 -1.28 8.09 -24.38
N ASP A 117 -0.07 8.23 -23.85
CA ASP A 117 1.15 8.26 -24.64
C ASP A 117 1.48 6.85 -25.16
N ILE A 118 1.66 6.72 -26.48
CA ILE A 118 1.77 5.43 -27.15
C ILE A 118 3.09 4.75 -26.78
N ASP A 119 4.20 5.49 -26.78
CA ASP A 119 5.53 4.95 -26.50
C ASP A 119 5.62 4.47 -25.04
N THR A 120 5.11 5.27 -24.11
CA THR A 120 4.99 4.89 -22.69
C THR A 120 4.11 3.66 -22.50
N LYS A 121 2.98 3.61 -23.23
CA LYS A 121 2.04 2.49 -23.17
C LYS A 121 2.69 1.18 -23.63
N GLU A 122 3.37 1.19 -24.78
CA GLU A 122 4.05 0.01 -25.33
C GLU A 122 5.14 -0.49 -24.38
N LYS A 123 5.97 0.41 -23.85
CA LYS A 123 7.01 0.06 -22.87
C LYS A 123 6.44 -0.54 -21.59
N LEU A 124 5.34 0.01 -21.06
CA LEU A 124 4.67 -0.54 -19.89
C LEU A 124 4.07 -1.93 -20.14
N LEU A 125 3.50 -2.18 -21.32
CA LEU A 125 3.00 -3.52 -21.69
C LEU A 125 4.12 -4.54 -21.83
N GLU A 126 5.27 -4.13 -22.38
CA GLU A 126 6.47 -4.95 -22.44
C GLU A 126 6.95 -5.32 -21.02
N ILE A 127 7.04 -4.34 -20.13
CA ILE A 127 7.39 -4.55 -18.71
C ILE A 127 6.42 -5.53 -18.04
N ILE A 128 5.11 -5.39 -18.25
CA ILE A 128 4.10 -6.29 -17.67
C ILE A 128 4.25 -7.74 -18.16
N SER A 129 4.80 -7.94 -19.36
CA SER A 129 5.09 -9.26 -19.91
C SER A 129 6.41 -9.87 -19.43
N SER A 130 7.28 -9.05 -18.83
CA SER A 130 8.62 -9.45 -18.38
C SER A 130 8.60 -10.19 -17.03
N LYS A 131 9.79 -10.68 -16.60
CA LYS A 131 10.00 -11.18 -15.24
C LYS A 131 10.00 -10.01 -14.26
N GLU A 132 9.57 -10.24 -13.02
CA GLU A 132 9.47 -9.17 -11.99
C GLU A 132 8.64 -7.96 -12.47
N ALA A 133 7.54 -8.26 -13.19
CA ALA A 133 6.68 -7.26 -13.83
C ALA A 133 6.20 -6.16 -12.88
N ARG A 134 5.91 -6.47 -11.62
CA ARG A 134 5.40 -5.50 -10.64
C ARG A 134 6.47 -4.47 -10.26
N GLU A 135 7.65 -4.93 -9.90
CA GLU A 135 8.77 -4.11 -9.46
C GLU A 135 9.23 -3.19 -10.60
N ASN A 136 9.45 -3.78 -11.79
CA ASN A 136 9.87 -3.03 -12.98
C ASN A 136 8.80 -2.01 -13.42
N PHE A 137 7.52 -2.36 -13.27
CA PHE A 137 6.42 -1.44 -13.58
C PHE A 137 6.42 -0.25 -12.62
N LEU A 138 6.56 -0.51 -11.31
CA LEU A 138 6.61 0.57 -10.33
C LEU A 138 7.84 1.45 -10.56
N GLU A 139 9.04 0.89 -10.72
CA GLU A 139 10.26 1.65 -10.99
C GLU A 139 10.11 2.57 -12.22
N PHE A 140 9.57 2.05 -13.31
CA PHE A 140 9.29 2.86 -14.50
C PHE A 140 8.28 3.99 -14.23
N ILE A 141 7.20 3.70 -13.51
CA ILE A 141 6.18 4.71 -13.18
C ILE A 141 6.74 5.79 -12.25
N TYR A 142 7.60 5.43 -11.30
CA TYR A 142 8.27 6.39 -10.40
C TYR A 142 9.14 7.41 -11.17
N ASP A 143 9.72 7.00 -12.30
CA ASP A 143 10.49 7.91 -13.17
C ASP A 143 9.62 8.87 -13.97
N HIS A 144 8.32 8.56 -14.10
CA HIS A 144 7.36 9.32 -14.89
C HIS A 144 6.30 9.93 -13.97
N HIS A 145 6.64 11.05 -13.33
CA HIS A 145 5.81 11.69 -12.30
C HIS A 145 4.33 11.87 -12.71
N SER A 146 4.05 12.23 -13.96
CA SER A 146 2.67 12.37 -14.46
C SER A 146 1.90 11.04 -14.52
N GLU A 147 2.58 9.93 -14.81
CA GLU A 147 1.97 8.60 -14.78
C GLU A 147 1.88 8.06 -13.36
N MET A 148 2.82 8.42 -12.49
CA MET A 148 2.79 8.10 -11.06
C MET A 148 1.53 8.62 -10.37
N GLU A 149 1.18 9.89 -10.55
CA GLU A 149 -0.04 10.46 -9.97
C GLU A 149 -1.31 9.75 -10.48
N LYS A 150 -1.38 9.48 -11.79
CA LYS A 150 -2.51 8.74 -12.38
C LYS A 150 -2.59 7.31 -11.86
N TRP A 151 -1.44 6.65 -11.69
CA TRP A 151 -1.36 5.29 -11.17
C TRP A 151 -1.85 5.22 -9.73
N GLN A 152 -1.41 6.14 -8.87
CA GLN A 152 -1.85 6.22 -7.48
C GLN A 152 -3.38 6.37 -7.40
N GLN A 153 -3.96 7.31 -8.15
CA GLN A 153 -5.41 7.51 -8.20
C GLN A 153 -6.13 6.25 -8.71
N TYR A 154 -5.66 5.68 -9.82
CA TYR A 154 -6.25 4.48 -10.40
C TYR A 154 -6.22 3.29 -9.44
N TYR A 155 -5.08 3.08 -8.78
CA TYR A 155 -4.91 1.97 -7.86
C TYR A 155 -5.80 2.13 -6.63
N VAL A 156 -5.91 3.34 -6.06
CA VAL A 156 -6.82 3.60 -4.93
C VAL A 156 -8.26 3.30 -5.34
N GLU A 157 -8.71 3.80 -6.51
CA GLU A 157 -10.06 3.53 -7.02
C GLU A 157 -10.32 2.03 -7.22
N ARG A 158 -9.40 1.32 -7.89
CA ARG A 158 -9.56 -0.12 -8.18
C ARG A 158 -9.47 -0.99 -6.93
N SER A 159 -8.51 -0.71 -6.05
CA SER A 159 -8.35 -1.42 -4.78
C SER A 159 -9.58 -1.23 -3.90
N ARG A 160 -10.11 -0.01 -3.82
CA ARG A 160 -11.34 0.29 -3.07
C ARG A 160 -12.54 -0.52 -3.57
N ILE A 161 -12.73 -0.64 -4.89
CA ILE A 161 -13.79 -1.48 -5.47
C ILE A 161 -13.60 -2.94 -5.06
N ARG A 162 -12.37 -3.46 -5.17
CA ARG A 162 -12.03 -4.84 -4.79
C ARG A 162 -12.26 -5.12 -3.30
N LEU A 163 -11.94 -4.16 -2.43
CA LEU A 163 -12.22 -4.23 -0.98
C LEU A 163 -13.72 -4.28 -0.70
N ILE A 164 -14.50 -3.40 -1.34
CA ILE A 164 -15.96 -3.39 -1.19
C ILE A 164 -16.54 -4.73 -1.62
N GLU A 165 -16.09 -5.26 -2.76
CA GLU A 165 -16.53 -6.57 -3.25
C GLU A 165 -16.23 -7.67 -2.24
N TRP A 166 -15.01 -7.71 -1.70
CA TRP A 166 -14.62 -8.70 -0.69
C TRP A 166 -15.44 -8.60 0.61
N LEU A 167 -15.59 -7.38 1.15
CA LEU A 167 -16.37 -7.14 2.37
C LEU A 167 -17.83 -7.57 2.18
N ARG A 168 -18.40 -7.32 1.00
CA ARG A 168 -19.76 -7.77 0.64
C ARG A 168 -19.88 -9.29 0.54
N GLN A 169 -18.91 -9.95 -0.10
CA GLN A 169 -18.87 -11.41 -0.22
C GLN A 169 -18.78 -12.09 1.16
N ASN A 170 -18.11 -11.44 2.12
CA ASN A 170 -17.97 -11.93 3.49
C ASN A 170 -19.04 -11.40 4.46
N HIS A 171 -20.11 -10.78 3.94
CA HIS A 171 -21.28 -10.30 4.68
C HIS A 171 -20.99 -9.26 5.77
N PHE A 172 -19.99 -8.40 5.59
CA PHE A 172 -19.69 -7.31 6.52
C PHE A 172 -20.64 -6.12 6.33
N GLU A 173 -21.32 -5.67 7.38
CA GLU A 173 -21.95 -4.34 7.36
C GLU A 173 -20.90 -3.29 7.71
N PHE A 174 -20.52 -2.44 6.75
CA PHE A 174 -19.44 -1.47 6.95
C PHE A 174 -19.70 -0.11 6.30
N VAL A 175 -18.91 0.87 6.74
CA VAL A 175 -18.69 2.17 6.10
C VAL A 175 -17.20 2.49 6.16
N PHE A 176 -16.69 3.16 5.14
CA PHE A 176 -15.35 3.73 5.20
C PHE A 176 -15.39 5.09 5.90
N GLU A 177 -14.50 5.29 6.87
CA GLU A 177 -14.43 6.53 7.64
C GLU A 177 -14.19 7.76 6.74
N GLU A 178 -13.36 7.60 5.71
CA GLU A 178 -13.01 8.63 4.73
C GLU A 178 -14.25 9.17 3.97
N ASP A 179 -15.29 8.35 3.89
CA ASP A 179 -16.55 8.66 3.20
C ASP A 179 -17.62 9.27 4.12
N LEU A 180 -17.38 9.29 5.43
CA LEU A 180 -18.28 9.92 6.39
C LEU A 180 -18.14 11.44 6.33
N GLU A 181 -19.27 12.12 6.45
CA GLU A 181 -19.36 13.57 6.59
C GLU A 181 -19.73 13.92 8.04
N LEU A 182 -19.00 13.31 8.99
CA LEU A 182 -19.18 13.49 10.42
C LEU A 182 -17.92 14.09 11.04
N PRO A 183 -18.05 14.96 12.06
CA PRO A 183 -16.90 15.44 12.82
C PRO A 183 -16.16 14.29 13.51
N LYS A 184 -14.83 14.40 13.62
CA LYS A 184 -13.96 13.42 14.29
C LYS A 184 -14.46 13.06 15.70
N GLU A 185 -14.79 14.07 16.51
CA GLU A 185 -15.28 13.86 17.88
C GLU A 185 -16.57 13.02 17.92
N THR A 186 -17.47 13.22 16.96
CA THR A 186 -18.70 12.44 16.86
C THR A 186 -18.40 11.00 16.46
N ILE A 187 -17.45 10.77 15.54
CA ILE A 187 -17.00 9.42 15.15
C ILE A 187 -16.42 8.69 16.36
N GLU A 188 -15.56 9.34 17.14
CA GLU A 188 -14.95 8.74 18.33
C GLU A 188 -16.00 8.38 19.39
N LYS A 189 -16.97 9.28 19.65
CA LYS A 189 -18.11 8.98 20.53
C LYS A 189 -18.94 7.80 20.03
N VAL A 190 -19.15 7.67 18.72
CA VAL A 190 -19.87 6.53 18.15
C VAL A 190 -19.08 5.23 18.34
N LYS A 191 -17.76 5.24 18.09
CA LYS A 191 -16.88 4.08 18.30
C LYS A 191 -16.88 3.63 19.77
N LEU A 192 -16.74 4.55 20.72
CA LEU A 192 -16.80 4.24 22.16
C LEU A 192 -18.10 3.57 22.59
N ASN A 193 -19.22 3.97 21.98
CA ASN A 193 -20.54 3.48 22.30
C ASN A 193 -21.03 2.41 21.31
N LEU A 194 -20.15 1.73 20.56
CA LEU A 194 -20.56 0.83 19.46
C LEU A 194 -21.56 -0.26 19.89
N PHE A 195 -21.42 -0.77 21.12
CA PHE A 195 -22.23 -1.86 21.66
C PHE A 195 -23.33 -1.39 22.62
N GLU A 196 -23.52 -0.07 22.78
CA GLU A 196 -24.52 0.47 23.70
C GLU A 196 -25.86 0.72 22.98
N PRO A 197 -26.95 -0.01 23.29
CA PRO A 197 -28.22 0.15 22.57
C PRO A 197 -28.89 1.51 22.81
N LYS A 198 -28.60 2.15 23.95
CA LYS A 198 -29.10 3.49 24.29
C LYS A 198 -27.91 4.42 24.43
N ALA A 199 -27.85 5.44 23.58
CA ALA A 199 -26.78 6.42 23.60
C ALA A 199 -27.34 7.85 23.58
N GLY A 200 -26.49 8.85 23.80
CA GLY A 200 -26.89 10.25 23.68
C GLY A 200 -27.38 10.60 22.27
N LYS A 201 -28.20 11.67 22.17
CA LYS A 201 -28.81 12.12 20.89
C LYS A 201 -27.79 12.29 19.75
N GLU A 202 -26.59 12.78 20.07
CA GLU A 202 -25.50 12.98 19.11
C GLU A 202 -25.03 11.64 18.49
N VAL A 203 -24.85 10.61 19.34
CA VAL A 203 -24.44 9.27 18.91
C VAL A 203 -25.53 8.61 18.07
N GLU A 204 -26.80 8.72 18.48
CA GLU A 204 -27.92 8.19 17.69
C GLU A 204 -28.04 8.83 16.30
N GLN A 205 -27.78 10.13 16.18
CA GLN A 205 -27.74 10.83 14.90
C GLN A 205 -26.56 10.35 14.04
N GLY A 206 -25.38 10.21 14.64
CA GLY A 206 -24.20 9.64 13.98
C GLY A 206 -24.44 8.23 13.45
N ARG A 207 -25.04 7.34 14.26
CA ARG A 207 -25.41 5.97 13.84
C ARG A 207 -26.36 5.98 12.65
N LYS A 208 -27.39 6.85 12.66
CA LYS A 208 -28.32 6.96 11.53
C LYS A 208 -27.61 7.39 10.24
N ALA A 209 -26.69 8.34 10.32
CA ALA A 209 -25.88 8.77 9.18
C ALA A 209 -24.99 7.63 8.64
N ILE A 210 -24.35 6.88 9.55
CA ILE A 210 -23.54 5.70 9.20
C ILE A 210 -24.38 4.63 8.51
N VAL A 211 -25.53 4.27 9.08
CA VAL A 211 -26.46 3.28 8.48
C VAL A 211 -26.93 3.72 7.10
N GLN A 212 -27.24 5.01 6.93
CA GLN A 212 -27.63 5.55 5.63
C GLN A 212 -26.49 5.46 4.61
N LYS A 213 -25.25 5.77 5.03
CA LYS A 213 -24.08 5.68 4.17
C LYS A 213 -23.73 4.23 3.82
N ALA A 214 -23.79 3.31 4.77
CA ALA A 214 -23.50 1.90 4.56
C ALA A 214 -24.35 1.28 3.44
N LYS A 215 -25.63 1.65 3.35
CA LYS A 215 -26.53 1.21 2.28
C LYS A 215 -26.02 1.54 0.87
N THR A 216 -25.22 2.59 0.72
CA THR A 216 -24.67 2.98 -0.59
C THR A 216 -23.62 2.00 -1.12
N TYR A 217 -22.83 1.35 -0.26
CA TYR A 217 -21.84 0.33 -0.68
C TYR A 217 -22.47 -0.96 -1.22
N TYR A 218 -23.72 -1.21 -0.82
CA TYR A 218 -24.51 -2.34 -1.29
C TYR A 218 -25.29 -2.05 -2.57
N SER A 219 -25.29 -0.80 -3.02
CA SER A 219 -25.86 -0.41 -4.32
C SER A 219 -24.95 -0.85 -5.49
N SER A 220 -25.50 -0.87 -6.70
CA SER A 220 -24.73 -1.13 -7.93
C SER A 220 -23.74 -0.01 -8.27
N GLU A 221 -23.94 1.19 -7.73
CA GLU A 221 -23.11 2.38 -7.99
C GLU A 221 -21.74 2.28 -7.31
N ALA A 222 -21.66 1.60 -6.16
CA ALA A 222 -20.41 1.41 -5.43
C ALA A 222 -19.42 0.45 -6.11
N LEU A 223 -19.91 -0.49 -6.91
CA LEU A 223 -19.07 -1.44 -7.68
C LEU A 223 -18.71 -0.89 -9.07
N ASN A 224 -19.50 0.05 -9.60
CA ASN A 224 -19.30 0.65 -10.91
C ASN A 224 -19.60 2.16 -10.82
N PRO A 225 -18.64 2.97 -10.33
CA PRO A 225 -18.80 4.41 -10.29
C PRO A 225 -18.89 4.92 -11.74
N ARG A 226 -20.11 5.23 -12.19
CA ARG A 226 -20.31 5.84 -13.51
C ARG A 226 -20.07 7.34 -13.40
N PRO A 227 -19.44 7.98 -14.41
CA PRO A 227 -19.45 9.42 -14.52
C PRO A 227 -20.91 9.90 -14.51
N LYS A 228 -21.29 10.79 -13.59
CA LYS A 228 -22.65 11.32 -13.53
C LYS A 228 -22.98 11.95 -14.88
N ARG A 229 -23.91 11.32 -15.61
CA ARG A 229 -24.29 11.73 -16.97
C ARG A 229 -25.11 13.02 -16.87
N GLY A 230 -24.47 14.14 -17.12
CA GLY A 230 -25.03 15.49 -17.05
C GLY A 230 -24.00 16.50 -17.52
N ARG A 231 -24.44 17.75 -17.78
CA ARG A 231 -23.59 18.87 -18.20
C ARG A 231 -22.29 18.90 -17.38
N PRO A 232 -21.12 19.15 -18.00
CA PRO A 232 -19.86 19.23 -17.27
C PRO A 232 -20.05 20.12 -16.04
N PRO A 233 -19.84 19.60 -14.82
CA PRO A 233 -19.85 20.43 -13.65
C PRO A 233 -18.81 21.53 -13.87
N LYS A 234 -19.19 22.78 -13.57
CA LYS A 234 -18.25 23.91 -13.52
C LYS A 234 -17.02 23.41 -12.77
N GLN A 235 -15.83 23.49 -13.38
CA GLN A 235 -14.56 23.11 -12.76
C GLN A 235 -14.34 24.00 -11.53
N VAL A 236 -15.01 23.67 -10.45
CA VAL A 236 -14.59 24.05 -9.11
C VAL A 236 -13.50 23.05 -8.83
N GLN A 237 -12.24 23.53 -8.78
CA GLN A 237 -11.16 22.77 -8.18
C GLN A 237 -11.69 22.31 -6.82
N LYS A 238 -12.06 21.03 -6.76
CA LYS A 238 -12.47 20.41 -5.51
C LYS A 238 -11.16 20.22 -4.78
N THR A 239 -10.78 21.22 -4.00
CA THR A 239 -9.62 21.11 -3.10
C THR A 239 -9.87 19.85 -2.28
N GLU A 240 -9.12 18.79 -2.55
CA GLU A 240 -9.12 17.58 -1.74
C GLU A 240 -8.49 17.96 -0.40
N VAL A 241 -9.32 18.50 0.48
CA VAL A 241 -8.94 18.67 1.88
C VAL A 241 -8.92 17.26 2.46
N GLU A 242 -7.71 16.79 2.77
CA GLU A 242 -7.49 15.55 3.50
C GLU A 242 -8.27 15.60 4.81
N LYS A 243 -9.23 14.69 4.97
CA LYS A 243 -10.09 14.67 6.16
C LYS A 243 -9.29 14.16 7.35
N GLU A 244 -9.36 14.88 8.46
CA GLU A 244 -8.79 14.40 9.72
C GLU A 244 -9.46 13.09 10.15
N VAL A 245 -8.63 12.06 10.32
CA VAL A 245 -9.07 10.72 10.72
C VAL A 245 -9.11 10.62 12.24
N SER A 246 -10.12 9.91 12.76
CA SER A 246 -10.26 9.64 14.18
C SER A 246 -9.31 8.55 14.69
N ASN A 247 -9.08 8.53 16.00
CA ASN A 247 -8.26 7.49 16.61
C ASN A 247 -8.92 6.10 16.49
N ASP A 248 -8.10 5.05 16.54
CA ASP A 248 -8.61 3.70 16.69
C ASP A 248 -9.08 3.49 18.12
N ILE A 249 -10.34 3.14 18.27
CA ILE A 249 -10.97 2.91 19.55
C ILE A 249 -11.58 1.53 19.48
N TYR A 250 -10.98 0.60 20.21
CA TYR A 250 -11.45 -0.77 20.33
C TYR A 250 -11.70 -1.11 21.81
N THR A 251 -12.88 -1.64 22.09
CA THR A 251 -13.39 -1.92 23.43
C THR A 251 -13.45 -3.42 23.71
N THR A 252 -13.38 -4.26 22.68
CA THR A 252 -13.60 -5.72 22.78
C THR A 252 -12.40 -6.56 22.35
N VAL A 253 -11.20 -5.99 22.30
CA VAL A 253 -9.98 -6.72 21.93
C VAL A 253 -9.57 -7.72 23.03
N PRO A 254 -9.57 -9.04 22.73
CA PRO A 254 -9.10 -10.06 23.66
C PRO A 254 -7.62 -9.89 24.00
N HIS A 255 -7.22 -10.29 25.21
CA HIS A 255 -5.83 -10.14 25.66
C HIS A 255 -4.84 -10.85 24.72
N ALA A 256 -5.18 -12.04 24.23
CA ALA A 256 -4.36 -12.82 23.31
C ALA A 256 -4.09 -12.13 21.97
N ILE A 257 -4.96 -11.21 21.54
CA ILE A 257 -4.85 -10.53 20.24
C ILE A 257 -4.10 -9.19 20.34
N ARG A 258 -4.05 -8.58 21.53
CA ARG A 258 -3.41 -7.26 21.71
C ARG A 258 -1.99 -7.17 21.15
N PRO A 259 -1.10 -8.18 21.30
CA PRO A 259 0.25 -8.13 20.74
C PRO A 259 0.31 -8.16 19.21
N PHE A 260 -0.78 -8.55 18.56
CA PHE A 260 -0.91 -8.78 17.12
C PHE A 260 -1.79 -7.73 16.43
N LEU A 261 -2.23 -6.69 17.16
CA LEU A 261 -3.03 -5.61 16.57
C LEU A 261 -2.21 -4.85 15.51
N PHE A 262 -2.76 -4.80 14.30
CA PHE A 262 -2.16 -4.06 13.20
C PHE A 262 -2.75 -2.64 13.12
N THR A 263 -1.98 -1.66 13.57
CA THR A 263 -2.35 -0.24 13.56
C THR A 263 -1.30 0.59 12.81
N PRO A 264 -1.27 0.53 11.47
CA PRO A 264 -0.30 1.31 10.70
C PRO A 264 -0.62 2.80 10.78
N ASP A 265 0.43 3.63 10.73
CA ASP A 265 0.36 5.10 10.75
C ASP A 265 -0.01 5.71 9.38
N VAL A 266 -0.75 4.97 8.54
CA VAL A 266 -1.22 5.46 7.25
C VAL A 266 -2.35 6.47 7.47
N THR A 267 -1.97 7.74 7.47
CA THR A 267 -2.88 8.89 7.53
C THR A 267 -3.32 9.37 6.15
N SER A 268 -2.63 8.96 5.07
CA SER A 268 -2.84 9.48 3.73
C SER A 268 -2.87 8.40 2.64
N SER A 269 -3.62 8.67 1.57
CA SER A 269 -3.63 7.86 0.33
C SER A 269 -2.24 7.70 -0.30
N GLN A 270 -1.35 8.67 -0.07
CA GLN A 270 -0.01 8.70 -0.63
C GLN A 270 0.99 7.84 0.16
N SER A 271 0.69 7.50 1.42
CA SER A 271 1.61 6.72 2.27
C SER A 271 1.37 5.21 2.23
N ALA A 272 0.35 4.74 1.51
CA ALA A 272 0.17 3.32 1.26
C ALA A 272 1.29 2.83 0.33
N THR A 273 2.30 2.15 0.89
CA THR A 273 3.40 1.61 0.12
C THR A 273 2.98 0.41 -0.70
N PHE A 274 3.24 0.50 -2.01
CA PHE A 274 2.76 -0.43 -3.03
C PHE A 274 3.66 -1.64 -3.23
N SER A 275 4.78 -1.72 -2.51
CA SER A 275 5.76 -2.80 -2.66
C SER A 275 5.61 -3.81 -1.53
N THR A 276 5.63 -5.09 -1.87
CA THR A 276 5.82 -6.18 -0.90
C THR A 276 7.27 -6.23 -0.40
N ARG A 277 8.23 -5.69 -1.18
CA ARG A 277 9.66 -5.65 -0.85
C ARG A 277 10.11 -4.38 -0.12
N PHE A 278 9.35 -3.28 -0.22
CA PHE A 278 9.70 -2.00 0.39
C PHE A 278 8.57 -1.54 1.30
N GLU A 279 8.88 -1.38 2.57
CA GLU A 279 7.92 -0.98 3.59
C GLU A 279 7.61 0.52 3.49
N THR A 280 8.55 1.31 2.97
CA THR A 280 8.42 2.77 2.80
C THR A 280 8.81 3.23 1.39
N GLU A 281 8.24 4.35 0.95
CA GLU A 281 8.66 5.04 -0.29
C GLU A 281 10.16 5.39 -0.25
N GLY A 282 10.67 5.71 0.94
CA GLY A 282 12.09 5.96 1.18
C GLY A 282 12.99 4.76 0.89
N GLU A 283 12.54 3.53 1.20
CA GLU A 283 13.30 2.31 0.88
C GLU A 283 13.37 2.03 -0.62
N LEU A 284 12.27 2.25 -1.34
CA LEU A 284 12.25 2.15 -2.80
C LEU A 284 13.22 3.16 -3.43
N LEU A 285 13.21 4.41 -2.96
CA LEU A 285 14.14 5.44 -3.40
C LEU A 285 15.60 5.12 -3.04
N ASN A 286 15.83 4.49 -1.88
CA ASN A 286 17.17 4.07 -1.47
C ASN A 286 17.69 2.91 -2.32
N ARG A 287 16.84 1.97 -2.75
CA ARG A 287 17.24 0.95 -3.73
C ARG A 287 17.64 1.59 -5.04
N LYS A 288 16.85 2.56 -5.55
CA LYS A 288 17.19 3.27 -6.78
C LYS A 288 18.55 3.96 -6.69
N ARG A 289 18.82 4.63 -5.57
CA ARG A 289 20.15 5.24 -5.30
C ARG A 289 21.27 4.21 -5.28
N LYS A 290 21.05 3.02 -4.72
CA LYS A 290 22.03 1.93 -4.71
C LYS A 290 22.20 1.26 -6.08
N GLY A 291 21.15 1.16 -6.88
CA GLY A 291 21.22 0.65 -8.26
C GLY A 291 22.06 1.56 -9.16
N ASP A 292 21.86 2.88 -9.04
CA ASP A 292 22.71 3.87 -9.73
C ASP A 292 24.17 3.83 -9.21
N GLU A 293 24.38 3.53 -7.92
CA GLU A 293 25.71 3.42 -7.32
C GLU A 293 26.44 2.12 -7.74
N GLU A 294 25.73 1.00 -7.91
CA GLU A 294 26.29 -0.25 -8.45
C GLU A 294 26.62 -0.14 -9.95
N ASP A 295 25.79 0.54 -10.74
CA ASP A 295 26.08 0.84 -12.14
C ASP A 295 27.24 1.85 -12.29
N TYR A 296 27.34 2.83 -11.39
CA TYR A 296 28.48 3.74 -11.33
C TYR A 296 29.76 3.01 -10.87
N GLN A 297 29.68 2.12 -9.89
CA GLN A 297 30.82 1.36 -9.40
C GLN A 297 31.31 0.36 -10.46
N SER A 298 30.42 -0.32 -11.17
CA SER A 298 30.78 -1.25 -12.25
C SER A 298 31.43 -0.53 -13.45
N THR A 299 30.98 0.68 -13.78
CA THR A 299 31.59 1.52 -14.82
C THR A 299 32.95 2.07 -14.39
N VAL A 300 33.11 2.49 -13.13
CA VAL A 300 34.40 2.91 -12.55
C VAL A 300 35.40 1.75 -12.48
N ASP A 301 34.97 0.55 -12.09
CA ASP A 301 35.81 -0.64 -12.05
C ASP A 301 36.25 -1.09 -13.46
N SER A 302 35.37 -0.96 -14.45
CA SER A 302 35.70 -1.18 -15.87
C SER A 302 36.72 -0.16 -16.38
N LEU A 303 36.58 1.11 -16.02
CA LEU A 303 37.55 2.16 -16.35
C LEU A 303 38.90 1.94 -15.66
N ASN A 304 38.90 1.54 -14.39
CA ASN A 304 40.11 1.24 -13.63
C ASN A 304 40.85 0.03 -14.21
N LYS A 305 40.13 -1.01 -14.66
CA LYS A 305 40.72 -2.15 -15.39
C LYS A 305 41.37 -1.70 -16.69
N LYS A 306 40.69 -0.88 -17.50
CA LYS A 306 41.25 -0.32 -18.75
C LYS A 306 42.46 0.57 -18.51
N LEU A 307 42.46 1.37 -17.43
CA LEU A 307 43.60 2.19 -17.03
C LEU A 307 44.79 1.35 -16.55
N MET A 308 44.53 0.25 -15.84
CA MET A 308 45.57 -0.72 -15.45
C MET A 308 46.16 -1.43 -16.67
N GLU A 309 45.33 -1.83 -17.63
CA GLU A 309 45.79 -2.40 -18.91
C GLU A 309 46.62 -1.39 -19.69
N LEU A 310 46.18 -0.13 -19.81
CA LEU A 310 46.94 0.95 -20.44
C LEU A 310 48.26 1.24 -19.73
N ARG A 311 48.30 1.24 -18.39
CA ARG A 311 49.55 1.35 -17.63
C ARG A 311 50.46 0.15 -17.82
N SER A 312 49.91 -1.06 -17.93
CA SER A 312 50.69 -2.27 -18.21
C SER A 312 51.29 -2.26 -19.62
N ILE A 313 50.57 -1.71 -20.60
CA ILE A 313 51.03 -1.54 -21.98
C ILE A 313 52.07 -0.41 -22.03
N SER A 314 51.79 0.74 -21.41
CA SER A 314 52.71 1.88 -21.33
C SER A 314 54.01 1.53 -20.61
N SER A 315 53.96 0.77 -19.52
CA SER A 315 55.15 0.29 -18.81
C SER A 315 55.93 -0.78 -19.58
N LYS A 316 55.28 -1.54 -20.46
CA LYS A 316 55.97 -2.42 -21.41
C LYS A 316 56.74 -1.61 -22.46
N PHE A 317 56.15 -0.53 -22.99
CA PHE A 317 56.85 0.38 -23.91
C PHE A 317 58.01 1.14 -23.24
N VAL A 318 57.88 1.55 -21.98
CA VAL A 318 58.96 2.25 -21.24
C VAL A 318 60.10 1.31 -20.83
N ARG A 319 59.86 0.00 -20.72
CA ARG A 319 60.90 -0.98 -20.38
C ARG A 319 61.71 -1.50 -21.57
N GLU A 320 61.28 -1.22 -22.81
CA GLU A 320 62.01 -1.65 -24.02
C GLU A 320 63.13 -0.68 -24.45
N GLU A 321 63.28 0.48 -23.77
CA GLU A 321 64.30 1.50 -24.12
C GLU A 321 65.50 1.59 -23.14
N VAL A 322 65.67 0.68 -22.18
CA VAL A 322 66.86 0.72 -21.30
C VAL A 322 67.47 -0.68 -21.12
N GLU A 323 68.34 -1.08 -22.04
CA GLU A 323 69.43 -2.00 -21.74
C GLU A 323 70.63 -1.24 -21.13
N PRO A 324 71.33 -1.80 -20.15
CA PRO A 324 72.46 -1.13 -19.49
C PRO A 324 73.77 -1.44 -20.23
N LEU A 325 74.47 -0.40 -20.69
CA LEU A 325 75.88 -0.47 -21.06
C LEU A 325 76.72 -0.07 -19.84
N LEU A 326 77.34 -1.07 -19.22
CA LEU A 326 78.49 -0.92 -18.35
C LEU A 326 79.73 -0.80 -19.23
N ASP A 327 80.56 0.22 -18.99
CA ASP A 327 82.01 0.16 -19.24
C ASP A 327 82.71 1.02 -18.18
N GLU A 328 83.72 0.39 -17.57
CA GLU A 328 84.72 0.88 -16.61
C GLU A 328 85.66 1.89 -17.35
N ASP A 329 86.26 2.94 -16.78
CA ASP A 329 87.29 2.96 -15.73
C ASP A 329 87.78 4.41 -15.45
N GLU A 330 88.36 4.58 -14.25
CA GLU A 330 89.48 5.47 -13.85
C GLU A 330 89.32 6.99 -13.57
N GLU A 331 89.57 7.32 -12.28
CA GLU A 331 90.45 8.39 -11.74
C GLU A 331 90.02 9.87 -11.92
N GLU A 332 90.11 10.81 -10.97
CA GLU A 332 90.90 10.98 -9.74
C GLU A 332 90.34 12.20 -8.94
N GLU A 333 90.61 12.22 -7.63
CA GLU A 333 90.87 13.37 -6.72
C GLU A 333 89.81 14.44 -6.34
N ASN A 334 89.60 14.52 -5.01
CA ASN A 334 89.58 15.70 -4.10
C ASN A 334 88.59 16.86 -4.38
N GLU A 335 88.01 17.60 -3.43
CA GLU A 335 88.18 17.82 -2.00
C GLU A 335 86.93 18.64 -1.51
N GLU A 336 86.66 18.57 -0.21
CA GLU A 336 86.08 19.63 0.64
C GLU A 336 84.60 20.08 0.55
N GLU A 337 83.92 19.89 1.70
CA GLU A 337 83.05 20.82 2.43
C GLU A 337 81.70 21.24 1.77
N GLU A 338 80.55 21.39 2.45
CA GLU A 338 80.27 21.83 3.82
C GLU A 338 78.81 21.44 4.18
N GLU A 339 78.49 21.52 5.47
CA GLU A 339 77.21 21.25 6.13
C GLU A 339 76.02 22.09 5.63
N GLU A 340 74.78 21.60 5.70
CA GLU A 340 73.84 22.12 6.71
C GLU A 340 72.48 21.38 6.76
N GLU A 341 72.12 21.14 8.01
CA GLU A 341 70.88 20.64 8.57
C GLU A 341 69.71 21.64 8.37
N SER A 342 68.49 21.16 8.12
CA SER A 342 67.32 21.70 8.86
C SER A 342 66.05 20.88 8.67
N LYS A 343 65.63 20.21 9.75
CA LYS A 343 64.21 20.00 10.09
C LYS A 343 63.77 21.13 11.07
N PRO A 344 62.59 21.04 11.73
CA PRO A 344 61.30 21.59 11.30
C PRO A 344 60.77 22.65 12.29
N LYS A 345 59.74 23.44 11.94
CA LYS A 345 59.00 24.25 12.94
C LYS A 345 57.49 24.06 12.89
N LYS A 346 56.98 23.46 13.96
CA LYS A 346 55.62 23.58 14.51
C LYS A 346 55.36 25.01 15.01
N ARG A 347 54.11 25.47 14.94
CA ARG A 347 53.41 26.33 15.94
C ARG A 347 51.94 26.46 15.51
N ALA A 348 50.97 25.87 16.21
CA ALA A 348 50.36 26.25 17.49
C ALA A 348 49.25 27.34 17.38
N SER A 349 48.01 26.87 17.55
CA SER A 349 46.90 27.43 18.34
C SER A 349 46.52 28.92 18.24
N LYS A 350 45.23 29.20 17.97
CA LYS A 350 44.44 30.12 18.81
C LYS A 350 42.92 29.91 18.72
N LYS A 351 42.34 29.54 19.86
CA LYS A 351 40.93 29.74 20.23
C LYS A 351 40.60 31.24 20.32
N ARG A 352 39.35 31.59 20.01
CA ARG A 352 38.51 32.68 20.57
C ARG A 352 37.21 32.70 19.75
N LYS A 353 36.02 32.94 20.29
CA LYS A 353 35.51 33.10 21.65
C LYS A 353 34.00 32.90 21.54
#